data_AF-A0A539EBZ6-F1
#
_entry.id   AF-A0A539EBZ6-F1
#
_cell.length_a   1.000
_cell.length_b   1.000
_cell.length_c   1.000
_cell.angle_alpha   90.00
_cell.angle_beta   90.00
_cell.angle_gamma   90.00
#
_symmetry.space_group_name_H-M   'P 1'
#
loop_
_entity.id
_entity.type
_entity.pdbx_description
1 polymer ?
#
loop_
_entity_poly.entity_id
_entity_poly.type
_entity_poly.pdbx_seq_one_letter_code
_entity_poly.pdbx_strand_id
1 'polypeptide(L)'
;MIVAAVPVKDLENAKQRLVPLLSPSERCDLARAMLEDVLAALCGAGLDAVLVVTRDAEVIELARRFAVAILEEVENRGHTE
;
A
#
# COMPACT_ATOMS: atom_id res chain seq x y z
N MET A 1 -16.74 -4.17 -15.42
CA MET A 1 -16.24 -3.29 -14.35
C MET A 1 -15.42 -4.13 -13.39
N ILE A 2 -14.09 -4.05 -13.50
CA ILE A 2 -13.10 -4.70 -12.65
C ILE A 2 -12.38 -3.59 -11.88
N VAL A 3 -12.39 -3.72 -10.56
CA VAL A 3 -11.80 -2.77 -9.63
C VAL A 3 -10.81 -3.51 -8.73
N ALA A 4 -9.63 -2.94 -8.52
CA ALA A 4 -8.65 -3.46 -7.57
C ALA A 4 -8.55 -2.56 -6.34
N ALA A 5 -8.63 -3.15 -5.15
CA ALA A 5 -8.38 -2.47 -3.89
C ALA A 5 -7.07 -2.99 -3.28
N VAL A 6 -6.16 -2.08 -2.94
CA VAL A 6 -4.84 -2.37 -2.37
C VAL A 6 -4.83 -1.85 -0.93
N PRO A 7 -5.07 -2.71 0.08
CA PRO A 7 -4.98 -2.32 1.47
C PRO A 7 -3.51 -2.17 1.87
N VAL A 8 -3.17 -1.01 2.44
CA VAL A 8 -1.83 -0.69 2.89
C VAL A 8 -1.89 -0.08 4.27
N LYS A 9 -1.32 -0.79 5.24
CA LYS A 9 -1.12 -0.31 6.61
C LYS A 9 0.11 0.59 6.70
N ASP A 10 0.36 1.11 7.89
CA ASP A 10 1.51 1.95 8.21
C ASP A 10 2.84 1.29 7.77
N LEU A 11 3.62 1.99 6.92
CA LEU A 11 4.86 1.45 6.34
C LEU A 11 5.94 1.21 7.40
N GLU A 12 5.95 2.02 8.47
CA GLU A 12 6.89 1.91 9.59
C GLU A 12 6.85 0.54 10.27
N ASN A 13 5.67 -0.07 10.34
CA ASN A 13 5.44 -1.38 10.97
C ASN A 13 5.38 -2.51 9.94
N ALA A 14 5.73 -2.25 8.68
CA ALA A 14 5.62 -3.23 7.63
C ALA A 14 6.66 -4.37 7.79
N LYS A 15 6.32 -5.49 7.14
CA LYS A 15 7.21 -6.65 6.96
C LYS A 15 7.83 -7.17 8.27
N GLN A 16 7.11 -7.15 9.39
CA GLN A 16 7.62 -7.56 10.71
C GLN A 16 8.29 -8.95 10.74
N ARG A 17 7.85 -9.88 9.87
CA ARG A 17 8.47 -11.20 9.70
C ARG A 17 9.93 -11.13 9.21
N LEU A 18 10.37 -10.01 8.66
CA LEU A 18 11.72 -9.73 8.18
C LEU A 18 12.58 -8.98 9.21
N VAL A 19 12.09 -8.72 10.42
CA VAL A 19 12.88 -8.12 11.52
C VAL A 19 14.24 -8.81 11.74
N PRO A 20 14.38 -10.15 11.64
CA PRO A 20 15.68 -10.80 11.80
C PRO A 20 16.72 -10.48 10.71
N LEU A 21 16.29 -9.89 9.58
CA LEU A 21 17.11 -9.71 8.38
C LEU A 21 17.29 -8.24 7.98
N LEU A 22 16.30 -7.40 8.29
CA LEU A 22 16.21 -6.01 7.82
C LEU A 22 15.96 -5.06 8.99
N SER A 23 16.68 -3.95 8.99
CA SER A 23 16.43 -2.80 9.85
C SER A 23 15.04 -2.19 9.61
N PRO A 24 14.51 -1.37 10.54
CA PRO A 24 13.23 -0.69 10.33
C PRO A 24 13.16 0.13 9.04
N SER A 25 14.22 0.86 8.68
CA SER A 25 14.27 1.64 7.43
C SER A 25 14.24 0.75 6.20
N GLU A 26 15.03 -0.34 6.16
CA GLU A 26 15.03 -1.26 5.02
C GLU A 26 13.68 -1.94 4.82
N ARG A 27 12.93 -2.22 5.91
CA ARG A 27 11.57 -2.76 5.80
C ARG A 27 10.58 -1.73 5.26
N CYS A 28 10.71 -0.47 5.66
CA CYS A 28 9.91 0.63 5.14
C CYS A 28 10.17 0.81 3.64
N ASP A 29 11.45 0.92 3.25
CA ASP A 29 11.89 1.07 1.86
C ASP A 29 11.41 -0.10 1.00
N LEU A 30 11.52 -1.34 1.51
CA LEU A 30 11.01 -2.52 0.82
C LEU A 30 9.49 -2.47 0.65
N ALA A 31 8.74 -2.07 1.68
CA ALA A 31 7.29 -1.98 1.60
C ALA A 31 6.84 -0.91 0.59
N ARG A 32 7.53 0.24 0.56
CA ARG A 32 7.32 1.30 -0.43
C ARG A 32 7.61 0.81 -1.85
N ALA A 33 8.77 0.20 -2.09
CA ALA A 33 9.15 -0.31 -3.41
C ALA A 33 8.14 -1.34 -3.92
N MET A 34 7.73 -2.28 -3.06
CA MET A 34 6.70 -3.26 -3.41
C MET A 34 5.35 -2.63 -3.76
N LEU A 35 4.96 -1.55 -3.08
CA LEU A 35 3.71 -0.85 -3.39
C LEU A 35 3.81 -0.11 -4.74
N GLU A 36 4.94 0.53 -5.02
CA GLU A 36 5.21 1.17 -6.32
C GLU A 36 5.08 0.15 -7.47
N ASP A 37 5.69 -1.04 -7.31
CA ASP A 37 5.60 -2.12 -8.30
C ASP A 37 4.15 -2.60 -8.51
N VAL A 38 3.39 -2.76 -7.43
CA VAL A 38 1.98 -3.19 -7.50
C VAL A 38 1.12 -2.14 -8.20
N LEU A 39 1.25 -0.86 -7.84
CA LEU A 39 0.48 0.22 -8.46
C LEU A 39 0.83 0.36 -9.95
N ALA A 40 2.11 0.25 -10.32
CA ALA A 40 2.53 0.26 -11.71
C ALA A 40 1.89 -0.88 -12.51
N ALA A 41 1.91 -2.10 -11.96
CA ALA A 41 1.31 -3.26 -12.60
C ALA A 41 -0.20 -3.12 -12.77
N LEU A 42 -0.92 -2.66 -11.73
CA LEU A 42 -2.37 -2.48 -11.78
C LEU A 42 -2.79 -1.37 -12.76
N CYS A 43 -2.08 -0.25 -12.79
CA CYS A 43 -2.34 0.84 -13.74
C CYS A 43 -2.09 0.38 -15.19
N GLY A 44 -1.11 -0.48 -15.42
CA GLY A 44 -0.83 -1.07 -16.74
C GLY A 44 -1.81 -2.17 -17.17
N ALA A 45 -2.64 -2.70 -16.26
CA ALA A 45 -3.51 -3.84 -16.53
C ALA A 45 -4.86 -3.47 -17.16
N GLY A 46 -5.16 -2.18 -17.36
CA GLY A 46 -6.41 -1.73 -18.00
C GLY A 46 -7.67 -1.93 -17.14
N LEU A 47 -7.53 -1.82 -15.82
CA LEU A 47 -8.65 -1.90 -14.87
C LEU A 47 -9.53 -0.64 -14.96
N ASP A 48 -10.81 -0.77 -14.58
CA ASP A 48 -11.72 0.39 -14.53
C ASP A 48 -11.36 1.35 -13.40
N ALA A 49 -10.88 0.82 -12.28
CA ALA A 49 -10.37 1.61 -11.16
C ALA A 49 -9.36 0.83 -10.30
N VAL A 50 -8.44 1.58 -9.71
CA VAL A 50 -7.58 1.13 -8.62
C VAL A 50 -7.86 2.02 -7.42
N LEU A 51 -7.94 1.42 -6.23
CA LEU A 51 -8.07 2.14 -4.97
C LEU A 51 -6.98 1.69 -4.01
N VAL A 52 -6.39 2.65 -3.30
CA VAL A 52 -5.52 2.38 -2.16
C VAL A 52 -6.33 2.64 -0.89
N VAL A 53 -6.41 1.64 -0.03
CA VAL A 53 -7.07 1.75 1.27
C VAL A 53 -6.00 1.94 2.32
N THR A 54 -5.93 3.15 2.90
CA THR A 54 -4.86 3.49 3.84
C THR A 54 -5.20 4.72 4.67
N ARG A 55 -4.44 4.91 5.75
CA ARG A 55 -4.35 6.14 6.54
C ARG A 55 -2.93 6.72 6.58
N ASP A 56 -1.98 6.05 5.95
CA ASP A 56 -0.57 6.41 5.99
C ASP A 56 -0.31 7.55 4.99
N ALA A 57 0.21 8.68 5.48
CA ALA A 57 0.45 9.87 4.68
C ALA A 57 1.44 9.63 3.54
N GLU A 58 2.44 8.77 3.76
CA GLU A 58 3.44 8.40 2.78
C GLU A 58 2.83 7.59 1.64
N VAL A 59 1.93 6.67 1.99
CA VAL A 59 1.16 5.87 1.04
C VAL A 59 0.18 6.74 0.25
N ILE A 60 -0.46 7.71 0.90
CA ILE A 60 -1.36 8.69 0.25
C ILE A 60 -0.60 9.48 -0.82
N GLU A 61 0.57 10.01 -0.50
CA GLU A 61 1.40 10.73 -1.46
C GLU A 61 1.84 9.84 -2.63
N LEU A 62 2.17 8.57 -2.33
CA LEU A 62 2.48 7.59 -3.36
C LEU A 62 1.26 7.30 -4.26
N ALA A 63 0.08 7.05 -3.72
CA ALA A 63 -1.14 6.81 -4.50
C ALA A 63 -1.48 8.00 -5.42
N ARG A 64 -1.29 9.24 -4.94
CA ARG A 64 -1.47 10.47 -5.73
C ARG A 64 -0.54 10.53 -6.94
N ARG A 65 0.72 10.12 -6.80
CA ARG A 65 1.69 10.06 -7.92
C ARG A 65 1.24 9.11 -9.04
N PHE A 66 0.49 8.06 -8.70
CA PHE A 66 -0.06 7.09 -9.64
C PHE A 66 -1.46 7.45 -10.15
N ALA A 67 -2.02 8.61 -9.75
CA ALA A 67 -3.40 9.03 -10.04
C ALA A 67 -4.46 7.98 -9.63
N VAL A 68 -4.19 7.26 -8.54
CA VAL A 68 -5.05 6.21 -7.99
C VAL A 68 -5.96 6.80 -6.91
N ALA A 69 -7.20 6.32 -6.82
CA ALA A 69 -8.15 6.79 -5.82
C ALA A 69 -7.73 6.32 -4.41
N ILE A 70 -7.98 7.16 -3.40
CA ILE A 70 -7.71 6.83 -2.01
C ILE A 70 -9.03 6.62 -1.30
N LEU A 71 -9.13 5.50 -0.58
CA LEU A 71 -10.19 5.26 0.39
C LEU A 71 -9.57 5.38 1.79
N GLU A 72 -9.89 6.46 2.50
CA GLU A 72 -9.41 6.63 3.87
C GLU A 72 -10.04 5.59 4.80
N GLU A 73 -9.19 4.82 5.47
CA GLU A 73 -9.60 3.89 6.51
C GLU A 73 -9.78 4.66 7.83
N VAL A 74 -11.03 4.81 8.31
CA VAL A 74 -11.33 5.51 9.57
C VAL A 74 -10.82 4.71 10.79
N GLU A 75 -10.73 3.39 10.68
CA GLU A 75 -10.14 2.49 11.69
C GLU A 75 -9.38 1.33 11.05
N ASN A 76 -8.19 1.00 11.58
CA ASN A 76 -7.34 -0.10 11.14
C ASN A 76 -7.84 -1.43 11.76
N ARG A 77 -9.07 -1.86 11.42
CA ARG A 77 -9.62 -3.15 11.88
C ARG A 77 -9.03 -4.27 11.04
N GLY A 78 -7.87 -4.79 11.46
CA GLY A 78 -7.40 -6.07 10.95
C GLY A 78 -8.46 -7.16 11.17
N HIS A 79 -8.65 -8.04 10.19
CA HIS A 79 -9.33 -9.33 10.44
C HIS A 79 -8.38 -10.18 11.29
N THR A 80 -8.56 -10.12 12.60
CA THR A 80 -8.06 -11.12 13.52
C THR A 80 -9.25 -11.55 14.36
N GLU A 81 -10.04 -12.46 13.78
CA GLU A 81 -10.57 -13.58 14.56
C GLU A 81 -9.58 -14.74 14.45
#